data_AF-A0A7J2VVQ3-F1
#
_entry.id   AF-A0A7J2VVQ3-F1
#
_cell.length_a   1.000
_cell.length_b   1.000
_cell.length_c   1.000
_cell.angle_alpha   90.00
_cell.angle_beta   90.00
_cell.angle_gamma   90.00
#
_symmetry.space_group_name_H-M   'P 1'
#
loop_
_entity.id
_entity.type
_entity.pdbx_description
1 polymer ?
#
loop_
_entity_poly.entity_id
_entity_poly.type
_entity_poly.pdbx_seq_one_letter_code
_entity_poly.pdbx_strand_id
1 'polypeptide(L)' 'RIKVLAVKITEMRDNTFIGQLIVQQKDKVLALDIRPSDATAIALRTKAPIYINETLAKEVGKYIC' A
#
# COMPACT_ATOMS: atom_id res chain seq x y z
N ARG A 1 6.66 -20.20 2.59
CA ARG A 1 5.63 -19.55 1.74
C ARG A 1 5.47 -18.11 2.21
N ILE A 2 5.41 -17.14 1.29
CA ILE A 2 5.14 -15.73 1.62
C ILE A 2 3.66 -15.47 1.29
N LYS A 3 2.96 -14.79 2.19
CA LYS A 3 1.56 -14.36 2.00
C LYS A 3 1.50 -12.84 1.98
N VAL A 4 0.87 -12.25 0.98
CA VAL A 4 0.55 -10.82 0.98
C VAL A 4 -0.65 -10.61 1.89
N LEU A 5 -0.50 -9.74 2.88
CA LEU A 5 -1.56 -9.42 3.84
C LEU A 5 -2.33 -8.17 3.43
N ALA A 6 -1.62 -7.14 3.01
CA ALA A 6 -2.19 -5.87 2.60
C ALA A 6 -1.15 -5.04 1.83
N VAL A 7 -1.61 -4.03 1.11
CA VAL A 7 -0.77 -2.90 0.71
C VAL A 7 -1.34 -1.62 1.28
N LYS A 8 -0.48 -0.65 1.58
CA LYS A 8 -0.85 0.64 2.16
C LYS A 8 -0.20 1.75 1.36
N ILE A 9 -0.95 2.79 1.00
CA ILE A 9 -0.40 4.05 0.47
C ILE A 9 -0.34 5.00 1.67
N THR A 10 0.87 5.36 2.11
CA THR A 10 1.08 5.94 3.44
C THR A 10 1.36 7.43 3.41
N GLU A 11 2.16 7.90 2.45
CA GLU A 11 2.59 9.31 2.39
C GLU A 11 2.89 9.75 0.95
N MET A 12 3.03 11.06 0.77
CA MET A 12 3.62 11.67 -0.42
C MET A 12 4.82 12.51 0.03
N ARG A 13 5.96 12.32 -0.63
CA ARG A 13 7.19 13.09 -0.40
C ARG A 13 7.68 13.62 -1.74
N ASP A 14 7.91 14.93 -1.84
CA ASP A 14 8.37 15.57 -3.08
C ASP A 14 7.54 15.18 -4.31
N ASN A 15 6.21 15.27 -4.19
CA ASN A 15 5.22 14.82 -5.20
C ASN A 15 5.29 13.33 -5.57
N THR A 16 6.02 12.52 -4.81
CA THR A 16 6.15 11.09 -5.01
C THR A 16 5.40 10.35 -3.91
N PHE A 17 4.38 9.60 -4.30
CA PHE A 17 3.66 8.74 -3.38
C PHE A 17 4.51 7.53 -2.96
N ILE A 18 4.43 7.19 -1.68
CA ILE A 18 5.11 6.04 -1.08
C ILE A 18 4.07 5.12 -0.46
N GLY A 19 4.29 3.81 -0.59
CA GLY A 19 3.48 2.78 0.02
C GLY A 19 4.30 1.72 0.73
N GLN A 20 3.59 0.83 1.41
CA GLN A 20 4.13 -0.33 2.12
C GLN A 20 3.40 -1.59 1.68
N LEU A 21 4.18 -2.62 1.35
CA LEU A 21 3.72 -3.97 1.14
C LEU A 21 3.86 -4.74 2.46
N ILE A 22 2.74 -5.21 3.00
CA ILE A 22 2.70 -6.00 4.23
C ILE A 22 2.66 -7.47 3.85
N VAL A 23 3.70 -8.21 4.21
CA VAL A 23 3.80 -9.66 3.96
C VAL A 23 3.99 -10.43 5.25
N GLN A 24 3.50 -11.67 5.25
CA GLN A 24 3.78 -12.65 6.26
C GLN A 24 4.74 -13.70 5.71
N GLN A 25 5.83 -13.95 6.44
CA GLN A 25 6.74 -15.05 6.20
C GLN A 25 6.95 -15.82 7.51
N LYS A 26 6.42 -17.04 7.58
CA LYS A 26 6.33 -17.83 8.83
C LYS A 26 5.59 -16.99 9.89
N ASP A 27 6.19 -16.80 11.06
CA ASP A 27 5.62 -16.08 12.20
C ASP A 27 5.98 -14.59 12.20
N LYS A 28 6.62 -14.09 11.12
CA LYS A 28 7.02 -12.69 10.99
C LYS A 28 6.14 -11.94 10.01
N VAL A 29 5.72 -10.75 10.42
CA VAL A 29 5.11 -9.75 9.55
C VAL A 29 6.18 -8.73 9.20
N LEU A 30 6.35 -8.47 7.90
CA LEU A 30 7.32 -7.52 7.35
C LEU A 30 6.57 -6.42 6.60
N ALA A 31 7.06 -5.20 6.74
CA ALA A 31 6.66 -4.06 5.91
C ALA A 31 7.82 -3.73 4.96
N LEU A 32 7.53 -3.67 3.67
CA LEU A 32 8.50 -3.37 2.62
C LEU A 32 8.08 -2.10 1.90
N ASP A 33 9.01 -1.17 1.73
CA ASP A 33 8.75 0.04 0.94
C ASP A 33 8.48 -0.33 -0.52
N ILE A 34 7.46 0.28 -1.09
CA ILE A 34 7.00 -0.01 -2.44
C ILE A 34 6.37 1.23 -3.08
N ARG A 35 6.51 1.38 -4.40
CA ARG A 35 5.78 2.40 -5.14
C ARG A 35 4.30 2.02 -5.25
N PRO A 36 3.36 2.98 -5.25
CA PRO A 36 1.94 2.67 -5.35
C PRO A 36 1.53 1.88 -6.59
N SER A 37 2.19 2.10 -7.73
CA SER A 37 1.91 1.33 -8.96
C SER A 37 2.15 -0.17 -8.77
N ASP A 38 3.28 -0.51 -8.12
CA ASP A 38 3.66 -1.89 -7.84
C ASP A 38 2.75 -2.48 -6.75
N ALA A 39 2.41 -1.67 -5.73
CA ALA A 39 1.48 -2.05 -4.67
C ALA A 39 0.11 -2.45 -5.21
N THR A 40 -0.50 -1.62 -6.06
CA THR A 40 -1.81 -1.90 -6.67
C THR A 40 -1.75 -3.15 -7.55
N ALA A 41 -0.69 -3.33 -8.35
CA ALA A 41 -0.52 -4.52 -9.17
C ALA A 41 -0.41 -5.81 -8.35
N ILE A 42 0.35 -5.79 -7.24
CA ILE A 42 0.48 -6.93 -6.33
C ILE A 42 -0.85 -7.22 -5.64
N ALA A 43 -1.54 -6.19 -5.13
CA ALA A 43 -2.81 -6.34 -4.45
C ALA A 43 -3.87 -6.96 -5.36
N LEU A 44 -3.99 -6.50 -6.61
CA LEU A 44 -4.89 -7.06 -7.62
C LEU A 44 -4.62 -8.55 -7.87
N ARG A 45 -3.35 -8.91 -8.09
CA ARG A 45 -2.97 -10.30 -8.37
C ARG A 45 -3.13 -11.23 -7.16
N THR A 46 -3.01 -10.71 -5.95
CA THR A 46 -3.09 -11.49 -4.71
C THR A 46 -4.43 -11.40 -3.99
N LYS A 47 -5.35 -10.56 -4.49
CA LYS A 47 -6.62 -10.20 -3.84
C LYS A 47 -6.43 -9.65 -2.42
N ALA A 48 -5.29 -9.00 -2.17
CA ALA A 48 -5.01 -8.37 -0.90
C ALA A 48 -5.73 -7.01 -0.81
N PRO A 49 -6.21 -6.61 0.38
CA PRO A 49 -6.80 -5.30 0.59
C PRO A 49 -5.78 -4.18 0.34
N ILE A 50 -6.28 -3.08 -0.21
CA ILE A 50 -5.55 -1.83 -0.43
C ILE A 50 -6.05 -0.83 0.60
N TYR A 51 -5.15 -0.23 1.35
CA TYR A 51 -5.46 0.87 2.27
C TYR A 51 -4.76 2.15 1.81
N ILE A 52 -5.37 3.29 2.11
CA ILE A 52 -4.74 4.60 1.96
C ILE A 52 -4.81 5.31 3.31
N ASN A 53 -3.76 6.04 3.65
CA ASN A 53 -3.77 6.92 4.81
C ASN A 53 -4.89 7.97 4.64
N GLU A 54 -5.74 8.11 5.66
CA GLU A 54 -6.91 8.98 5.58
C GLU A 54 -6.53 10.45 5.40
N THR A 55 -5.51 10.94 6.12
CA THR A 55 -5.02 12.32 6.00
C THR A 55 -4.49 12.58 4.60
N LEU A 56 -3.65 11.67 4.07
CA LEU A 56 -3.17 11.76 2.69
C LEU A 56 -4.34 11.80 1.70
N ALA A 57 -5.32 10.90 1.84
CA ALA A 57 -6.48 10.86 0.97
C ALA A 57 -7.29 12.17 1.01
N LYS A 58 -7.43 12.80 2.17
CA LYS A 58 -8.08 14.12 2.30
C LYS A 58 -7.27 15.25 1.67
N GLU A 59 -5.94 15.20 1.79
CA GLU A 59 -5.06 16.26 1.28
C GLU A 59 -4.95 16.25 -0.25
N VAL A 60 -4.83 15.07 -0.87
CA VAL A 60 -4.53 14.96 -2.30
C VAL A 60 -5.66 14.36 -3.13
N GLY A 61 -6.66 13.77 -2.48
CA GLY A 61 -7.81 13.18 -3.15
C GLY A 61 -8.62 14.22 -3.92
N LYS A 62 -8.86 13.94 -5.20
CA LYS A 62 -9.73 14.74 -6.07
C LYS A 62 -10.84 13.87 -6.61
N TYR A 63 -12.03 14.45 -6.76
CA TYR A 63 -13.21 13.76 -7.30
C TYR A 63 -13.64 12.52 -6.47
N ILE A 64 -13.60 12.64 -5.15
CA ILE A 64 -14.10 11.61 -4.24
C ILE A 64 -15.62 11.78 -4.10
N CYS A 65 -16.39 10.73 -4.35
CA CYS A 65 -17.86 10.68 -4.22
C CYS A 65 -18.29 9.75 -3.09
#